data_AF-A0A7U9X6N9-F1
#
_entry.id   AF-A0A7U9X6N9-F1
#
_cell.length_a   1.000
_cell.length_b   1.000
_cell.length_c   1.000
_cell.angle_alpha   90.00
_cell.angle_beta   90.00
_cell.angle_gamma   90.00
#
_symmetry.space_group_name_H-M   'P 1'
#
loop_
_entity.id
_entity.type
_entity.pdbx_description
1 polymer ?
#
loop_
_entity_poly.entity_id
_entity_poly.type
_entity_poly.pdbx_seq_one_letter_code
_entity_poly.pdbx_strand_id
1 'polypeptide(L)' 'MKVKVKVYDGVKYNKGSEKVAEVEYQIEGFEVVTGDRATEIGLETDENSRDEYNEYLVLDLGNGETATFCNSHVDLFRI' A
#
# COMPACT_ATOMS: atom_id res chain seq x y z
N MET A 1 -6.64 7.12 13.89
CA MET A 1 -6.59 5.65 14.06
C MET A 1 -5.15 5.22 13.94
N LYS A 2 -4.66 4.38 14.86
CA LYS A 2 -3.30 3.86 14.78
C LYS A 2 -3.28 2.57 13.96
N VAL A 3 -2.37 2.47 13.02
CA VAL A 3 -2.20 1.31 12.15
C VAL A 3 -0.73 0.95 11.99
N LYS A 4 -0.49 -0.29 11.58
CA LYS A 4 0.81 -0.84 11.24
C LYS A 4 0.76 -1.35 9.80
N VAL A 5 1.72 -0.90 9.00
CA VAL A 5 1.96 -1.40 7.64
C VAL A 5 3.16 -2.33 7.69
N LYS A 6 2.98 -3.59 7.28
CA LYS A 6 4.08 -4.54 7.05
C LYS A 6 4.45 -4.49 5.57
N VAL A 7 5.73 -4.44 5.27
CA VAL A 7 6.26 -4.41 3.89
C VAL A 7 6.99 -5.71 3.61
N TYR A 8 6.73 -6.30 2.44
CA TYR A 8 7.33 -7.53 1.96
C TYR A 8 8.38 -7.24 0.86
N ASP A 9 9.37 -8.12 0.68
CA ASP A 9 10.37 -8.01 -0.41
C ASP A 9 9.85 -8.45 -1.79
N GLY A 10 8.62 -8.94 -1.84
CA GLY A 10 7.88 -9.24 -3.04
C GLY A 10 6.39 -9.35 -2.76
N VAL A 11 5.63 -9.75 -3.78
CA VAL A 11 4.18 -9.94 -3.70
C VAL A 11 3.82 -10.89 -2.55
N LYS A 12 3.02 -10.43 -1.58
CA LYS A 12 2.59 -11.16 -0.38
C LYS A 12 1.81 -12.46 -0.66
N TYR A 13 1.26 -12.60 -1.86
CA TYR A 13 0.58 -13.80 -2.33
C TYR A 13 1.55 -14.94 -2.69
N ASN A 14 2.84 -14.62 -2.89
CA ASN A 14 3.86 -15.62 -3.17
C ASN A 14 4.38 -16.23 -1.87
N LYS A 15 4.48 -17.55 -1.82
CA LYS A 15 4.96 -18.30 -0.64
C LYS A 15 6.39 -17.96 -0.20
N GLY A 16 7.20 -17.39 -1.09
CA GLY A 16 8.61 -17.07 -0.82
C GLY A 16 8.84 -15.63 -0.41
N SER A 17 7.80 -14.79 -0.37
CA SER A 17 7.95 -13.38 0.03
C SER A 17 8.08 -13.29 1.53
N GLU A 18 9.06 -12.52 1.98
CA GLU A 18 9.41 -12.35 3.38
C GLU A 18 9.17 -10.90 3.80
N LYS A 19 8.81 -10.72 5.07
CA LYS A 19 8.61 -9.38 5.63
C LYS A 19 9.96 -8.71 5.84
N VAL A 20 10.14 -7.53 5.25
CA VAL A 20 11.39 -6.75 5.35
C VAL A 20 11.30 -5.49 6.19
N ALA A 21 10.09 -4.94 6.39
CA ALA A 21 9.91 -3.78 7.25
C ALA A 21 8.53 -3.75 7.93
N GLU A 22 8.43 -2.97 8.99
CA GLU A 22 7.16 -2.58 9.63
C GLU A 22 7.23 -1.09 9.97
N VAL A 23 6.15 -0.37 9.67
CA VAL A 23 6.03 1.06 9.97
C VAL A 23 4.66 1.34 10.60
N GLU A 24 4.62 2.17 11.63
CA GLU A 24 3.36 2.58 12.28
C GLU A 24 2.94 3.97 11.80
N TYR A 25 1.64 4.14 11.55
CA TYR A 25 1.04 5.40 11.14
C TYR A 25 -0.12 5.78 12.04
N GLN A 26 -0.31 7.09 12.22
CA GLN A 26 -1.55 7.67 12.70
C GLN A 26 -2.31 8.20 11.49
N ILE A 27 -3.50 7.65 11.21
CA ILE A 27 -4.29 7.93 10.01
C ILE A 27 -5.72 8.35 10.35
N GLU A 28 -6.41 9.04 9.45
CA GLU A 28 -7.85 9.30 9.55
C GLU A 28 -8.67 8.18 8.89
N GLY A 29 -8.17 7.64 7.77
CA GLY A 29 -8.82 6.58 7.01
C GLY A 29 -7.84 5.82 6.12
N PHE A 30 -8.34 4.74 5.52
CA PHE A 30 -7.60 4.02 4.49
C PHE A 30 -8.56 3.46 3.44
N GLU A 31 -8.04 3.24 2.24
CA GLU A 31 -8.76 2.72 1.09
C GLU A 31 -7.87 1.72 0.35
N VAL A 32 -8.47 0.63 -0.15
CA VAL A 32 -7.84 -0.21 -1.18
C VAL A 32 -8.43 0.19 -2.52
N VAL A 33 -7.58 0.74 -3.39
CA VAL A 33 -7.93 1.23 -4.72
C VAL A 33 -7.67 0.12 -5.74
N THR A 34 -8.63 -0.11 -6.64
CA THR A 34 -8.54 -1.08 -7.74
C THR A 34 -9.17 -0.49 -9.01
N GLY A 35 -9.02 -1.15 -10.16
CA GLY A 35 -9.68 -0.76 -11.42
C GLY A 35 -9.05 0.47 -12.08
N ASP A 36 -9.88 1.32 -12.70
CA ASP A 36 -9.40 2.47 -13.47
C ASP A 36 -8.58 3.45 -12.62
N ARG A 37 -9.02 3.71 -11.38
CA ARG A 37 -8.28 4.58 -10.44
C ARG A 37 -6.93 4.01 -10.06
N ALA A 38 -6.79 2.69 -9.94
CA ALA A 38 -5.49 2.08 -9.67
C ALA A 38 -4.57 2.21 -10.90
N THR A 39 -5.13 2.10 -12.10
CA THR A 39 -4.39 2.33 -13.35
C THR A 39 -3.87 3.76 -13.41
N GLU A 40 -4.71 4.75 -13.07
CA GLU A 40 -4.30 6.17 -13.01
C GLU A 40 -3.15 6.36 -12.02
N ILE A 41 -3.27 5.85 -10.78
CA ILE A 41 -2.20 5.91 -9.77
C ILE A 41 -0.91 5.28 -10.31
N GLY A 42 -0.98 4.08 -10.88
CA GLY A 42 0.19 3.39 -11.41
C GLY A 42 0.82 4.10 -12.62
N LEU A 43 0.05 4.85 -13.41
CA LEU A 43 0.58 5.65 -14.52
C LEU A 43 1.30 6.92 -14.04
N GLU A 44 0.93 7.46 -12.87
CA GLU A 44 1.63 8.58 -12.23
C GLU A 44 2.96 8.17 -11.59
N THR A 45 3.18 6.87 -11.36
CA THR A 45 4.44 6.31 -10.85
C THR A 45 5.34 5.80 -11.97
N ASP A 46 6.62 5.56 -11.65
CA ASP A 46 7.51 4.87 -12.58
C ASP A 46 7.10 3.40 -12.78
N GLU A 47 7.59 2.79 -13.85
CA GLU A 47 7.23 1.43 -14.25
C GLU A 47 7.57 0.36 -13.20
N ASN A 48 8.57 0.60 -12.34
CA ASN A 48 8.98 -0.33 -11.29
C ASN A 48 8.20 -0.14 -9.99
N SER A 49 7.40 0.92 -9.89
CA SER A 49 6.56 1.24 -8.73
C SER A 49 5.09 0.90 -8.96
N ARG A 50 4.79 0.12 -10.00
CA ARG A 50 3.44 -0.37 -10.29
C ARG A 50 3.19 -1.69 -9.61
N ASP A 51 2.06 -1.77 -8.93
CA ASP A 51 1.60 -3.01 -8.32
C ASP A 51 1.24 -4.05 -9.40
N GLU A 52 1.71 -5.29 -9.27
CA GLU A 52 1.54 -6.36 -10.25
C GLU A 52 0.07 -6.77 -10.44
N TYR A 53 -0.78 -6.48 -9.46
CA TYR A 53 -2.22 -6.74 -9.49
C TYR A 53 -3.04 -5.46 -9.64
N ASN A 54 -2.38 -4.32 -9.88
CA ASN A 54 -3.00 -3.01 -10.04
C ASN A 54 -3.95 -2.69 -8.86
N GLU A 55 -3.43 -2.87 -7.65
CA GLU A 55 -4.10 -2.55 -6.41
C GLU A 55 -3.20 -1.71 -5.50
N TYR A 56 -3.77 -0.68 -4.89
CA TYR A 56 -3.01 0.24 -4.04
C TYR A 56 -3.68 0.44 -2.69
N LEU A 57 -2.88 0.41 -1.63
CA LEU A 57 -3.31 0.82 -0.30
C LEU A 57 -3.02 2.31 -0.15
N VAL A 58 -4.05 3.11 0.06
CA VAL A 58 -3.93 4.54 0.30
C VAL A 58 -4.32 4.84 1.75
N LEU A 59 -3.42 5.49 2.47
CA LEU A 59 -3.65 5.98 3.84
C LEU A 59 -3.90 7.49 3.80
N ASP A 60 -4.96 7.95 4.45
CA ASP A 60 -5.21 9.36 4.69
C ASP A 60 -4.55 9.79 6.01
N LEU A 61 -3.57 10.69 5.94
CA LEU A 61 -2.81 11.14 7.10
C LEU A 61 -3.50 12.28 7.88
N GLY A 62 -4.64 12.79 7.40
CA GLY A 62 -5.48 13.80 8.08
C GLY A 62 -5.03 15.25 7.93
N ASN A 63 -3.94 15.50 7.21
CA ASN A 63 -3.40 16.82 6.90
C ASN A 63 -3.50 17.17 5.41
N GLY A 64 -4.30 16.41 4.65
CA GLY A 64 -4.37 16.49 3.19
C GLY A 64 -3.25 15.71 2.48
N GLU A 65 -2.34 15.07 3.21
CA GLU A 65 -1.34 14.16 2.65
C GLU A 65 -1.84 12.72 2.65
N THR A 66 -1.34 11.94 1.70
CA THR A 66 -1.59 10.50 1.62
C THR A 66 -0.29 9.73 1.56
N ALA A 67 -0.31 8.50 2.09
CA ALA A 67 0.73 7.52 1.86
C ALA A 67 0.15 6.39 1.00
N THR A 68 0.76 6.16 -0.16
CA THR A 68 0.31 5.15 -1.13
C THR A 68 1.33 4.02 -1.21
N PHE A 69 0.84 2.78 -1.17
CA PHE A 69 1.64 1.57 -1.25
C PHE A 69 1.08 0.64 -2.32
N CYS A 70 1.95 -0.13 -2.97
CA CYS A 70 1.56 -1.31 -3.75
C CYS A 70 0.91 -2.31 -2.79
N ASN A 71 -0.42 -2.53 -2.89
CA ASN A 71 -1.16 -3.34 -1.91
C ASN A 71 -0.72 -4.81 -1.91
N SER A 72 -0.23 -5.30 -3.05
CA SER A 72 0.36 -6.63 -3.19
C SER A 72 1.63 -6.81 -2.35
N HIS A 73 2.30 -5.72 -1.96
CA HIS A 73 3.57 -5.75 -1.23
C HIS A 73 3.44 -5.33 0.23
N VAL A 74 2.22 -5.06 0.70
CA VAL A 74 1.98 -4.64 2.08
C VAL A 74 0.76 -5.28 2.72
N ASP A 75 0.76 -5.36 4.04
CA ASP A 75 -0.45 -5.63 4.83
C ASP A 75 -0.69 -4.53 5.86
N LEU A 76 -1.95 -4.17 6.05
CA LEU A 76 -2.40 -3.20 7.04
C LEU A 76 -3.03 -3.91 8.25
N PHE A 77 -2.57 -3.58 9.44
CA PHE A 77 -3.14 -4.02 10.70
C PHE A 77 -3.56 -2.82 11.53
N ARG A 78 -4.79 -2.84 12.06
CA ARG A 78 -5.20 -1.88 13.10
C ARG A 78 -4.58 -2.28 14.44
N ILE A 79 -4.06 -1.30 15.17
CA ILE A 79 -3.39 -1.50 16.47
C ILE A 79 -3.90 -0.54 17.54
#